data_AF-F7M0C6-F1
#
_entry.id   AF-F7M0C6-F1
#
_cell.length_a   1.000
_cell.length_b   1.000
_cell.length_c   1.000
_cell.angle_alpha   90.00
_cell.angle_beta   90.00
_cell.angle_gamma   90.00
#
_symmetry.space_group_name_H-M   'P 1'
#
loop_
_entity.id
_entity.type
_entity.pdbx_description
1 polymer ?
#
loop_
_entity_poly.entity_id
_entity_poly.type
_entity_poly.pdbx_seq_one_letter_code
_entity_poly.pdbx_strand_id
1 'polypeptide(L)'
;MKTRLIFLLPLLWMLIGCSDSNSDSATLEISQSTFDNINSEGSIIKVSVTCNSTWRTISNQSWCIPNLQNGSNDGELVLTIHANTTSKERSATVTIIAKKTNKTIKITQSPSTSTTGEHHYRLPVIFHVLYEDPDNRKQYVDEGRLAQIINACNLRYKNKMYQNASHNISQDMNLEFVMATEKPDGTTLEEAGVERIKWETTLPMSCEQFMDGEDKSQAKKYAKMLWNPKVYINIFVYPFSEKNILGIAHLPYYLSSYPLEGLNKGDYFLSHEVEYPHCVSINSNYIYVNSNNEYYYTTDVYNTLAHELGHYLGLHHAFSEDGDNTDLCEDTDYCTDTPTYNITKYTEWINGIDNPDKYSFDELCTRTNCEGSTFISHNIMDYAFCYSDQFTFQQRKRIRHVLSYSPLIPGVKKYTSTDTRSLSCDEQPPIQFRY
;
A
#
# COMPACT_ATOMS: atom_id res chain seq x y z
N MET A 1 -63.78 -59.63 -11.91
CA MET A 1 -62.81 -58.54 -11.64
C MET A 1 -62.98 -57.45 -12.69
N LYS A 2 -63.00 -56.17 -12.27
CA LYS A 2 -63.08 -54.91 -13.05
C LYS A 2 -64.48 -54.40 -13.48
N THR A 3 -65.18 -53.84 -12.48
CA THR A 3 -65.90 -52.55 -12.54
C THR A 3 -64.90 -51.40 -12.77
N ARG A 4 -65.19 -50.19 -13.27
CA ARG A 4 -66.38 -49.48 -13.79
C ARG A 4 -65.90 -48.13 -14.37
N LEU A 5 -66.75 -47.57 -15.24
CA LEU A 5 -67.08 -46.16 -15.47
C LEU A 5 -65.97 -45.12 -15.76
N ILE A 6 -66.10 -44.57 -16.97
CA ILE A 6 -65.57 -43.27 -17.42
C ILE A 6 -66.30 -42.15 -16.64
N PHE A 7 -65.53 -41.26 -16.02
CA PHE A 7 -66.02 -39.97 -15.50
C PHE A 7 -65.21 -38.84 -16.12
N LEU A 8 -65.90 -37.95 -16.84
CA LEU A 8 -65.41 -36.63 -17.21
C LEU A 8 -65.20 -35.80 -15.92
N LEU A 9 -64.06 -35.11 -15.81
CA LEU A 9 -63.87 -34.03 -14.84
C LEU A 9 -63.40 -32.76 -15.56
N PRO A 10 -63.90 -31.57 -15.19
CA PRO A 10 -63.68 -30.33 -15.90
C PRO A 10 -62.33 -29.70 -15.57
N LEU A 11 -61.81 -29.00 -16.58
CA LEU A 11 -60.67 -28.10 -16.57
C LEU A 11 -60.80 -27.06 -15.44
N LEU A 12 -59.94 -27.14 -14.42
CA LEU A 12 -59.76 -26.09 -13.42
C LEU A 12 -58.34 -25.54 -13.56
N TRP A 13 -58.19 -24.49 -14.38
CA TRP A 13 -57.01 -23.65 -14.35
C TRP A 13 -56.94 -22.94 -13.00
N MET A 14 -56.13 -23.46 -12.07
CA MET A 14 -55.62 -22.64 -10.99
C MET A 14 -54.63 -21.64 -11.61
N LEU A 15 -55.10 -20.41 -11.80
CA LEU A 15 -54.25 -19.23 -11.83
C LEU A 15 -53.60 -19.12 -10.45
N ILE A 16 -52.47 -19.80 -10.27
CA ILE A 16 -51.46 -19.36 -9.32
C ILE A 16 -50.92 -18.08 -9.95
N GLY A 17 -51.44 -16.95 -9.49
CA GLY A 17 -50.79 -15.67 -9.70
C GLY A 17 -49.43 -15.76 -9.04
N CYS A 18 -48.40 -16.11 -9.83
CA CYS A 18 -47.06 -15.62 -9.57
C CYS A 18 -47.21 -14.10 -9.52
N SER A 19 -47.15 -13.53 -8.32
CA SER A 19 -46.83 -12.12 -8.21
C SER A 19 -45.44 -12.00 -8.83
N ASP A 20 -45.37 -11.51 -10.07
CA ASP A 20 -44.16 -10.96 -10.65
C ASP A 20 -43.67 -9.86 -9.71
N SER A 21 -42.84 -10.21 -8.73
CA SER A 21 -42.15 -9.24 -7.88
C SER A 21 -40.92 -8.69 -8.60
N ASN A 22 -41.02 -8.47 -9.91
CA ASN A 22 -40.13 -7.60 -10.65
C ASN A 22 -40.62 -6.17 -10.46
N SER A 23 -40.49 -5.64 -9.25
CA SER A 23 -40.46 -4.18 -9.11
C SER A 23 -39.17 -3.72 -9.78
N ASP A 24 -39.33 -3.19 -10.99
CA ASP A 24 -38.24 -2.61 -11.79
C ASP A 24 -37.65 -1.34 -11.14
N SER A 25 -38.30 -0.82 -10.09
CA SER A 25 -37.79 0.23 -9.22
C SER A 25 -37.14 -0.36 -7.97
N ALA A 26 -35.87 0.01 -7.75
CA ALA A 26 -35.24 -0.08 -6.44
C ALA A 26 -35.59 1.17 -5.65
N THR A 27 -35.92 0.99 -4.36
CA THR A 27 -35.89 2.08 -3.38
C THR A 27 -34.43 2.41 -3.13
N LEU A 28 -34.05 3.67 -3.28
CA LEU A 28 -32.70 4.16 -2.99
C LEU A 28 -32.82 5.55 -2.41
N GLU A 29 -32.45 5.71 -1.15
CA GLU A 29 -32.37 7.00 -0.45
C GLU A 29 -31.02 7.15 0.25
N ILE A 30 -30.60 8.39 0.48
CA ILE A 30 -29.34 8.74 1.13
C ILE A 30 -29.60 9.74 2.27
N SER A 31 -28.85 9.63 3.37
CA SER A 31 -29.01 10.52 4.52
C SER A 31 -28.71 11.99 4.19
N GLN A 32 -27.77 12.23 3.27
CA GLN A 32 -27.36 13.57 2.86
C GLN A 32 -26.79 13.55 1.43
N SER A 33 -27.18 14.54 0.64
CA SER A 33 -26.81 14.65 -0.79
C SER A 33 -25.82 15.78 -1.09
N THR A 34 -25.44 16.61 -0.11
CA THR A 34 -24.54 17.75 -0.30
C THR A 34 -23.68 17.98 0.93
N PHE A 35 -22.37 18.15 0.71
CA PHE A 35 -21.38 18.47 1.73
C PHE A 35 -20.54 19.65 1.25
N ASP A 36 -20.81 20.83 1.81
CA ASP A 36 -20.12 22.07 1.45
C ASP A 36 -19.04 22.41 2.48
N ASN A 37 -18.05 23.20 2.06
CA ASN A 37 -16.97 23.71 2.93
C ASN A 37 -16.13 22.61 3.61
N ILE A 38 -15.88 21.50 2.91
CA ILE A 38 -14.90 20.52 3.38
C ILE A 38 -13.52 21.19 3.43
N ASN A 39 -12.82 21.03 4.55
CA ASN A 39 -11.51 21.63 4.75
C ASN A 39 -10.48 21.15 3.69
N SER A 40 -9.53 22.02 3.36
CA SER A 40 -8.46 21.71 2.41
C SER A 40 -7.56 20.54 2.83
N GLU A 41 -7.47 20.22 4.12
CA GLU A 41 -6.69 19.07 4.60
C GLU A 41 -7.34 17.70 4.30
N GLY A 42 -8.59 17.70 3.85
CA GLY A 42 -9.37 16.48 3.61
C GLY A 42 -10.22 16.08 4.81
N SER A 43 -10.99 15.01 4.63
CA SER A 43 -11.93 14.52 5.64
C SER A 43 -12.43 13.12 5.30
N ILE A 44 -13.04 12.46 6.28
CA ILE A 44 -13.88 11.28 6.06
C ILE A 44 -15.34 11.72 6.17
N ILE A 45 -16.16 11.33 5.19
CA ILE A 45 -17.61 11.60 5.16
C ILE A 45 -18.35 10.27 5.20
N LYS A 46 -19.37 10.16 6.06
CA LYS A 46 -20.24 8.99 6.14
C LYS A 46 -21.63 9.31 5.63
N VAL A 47 -22.17 8.46 4.76
CA VAL A 47 -23.51 8.60 4.20
C VAL A 47 -24.26 7.29 4.36
N SER A 48 -25.36 7.30 5.09
CA SER A 48 -26.24 6.14 5.18
C SER A 48 -27.01 5.99 3.87
N VAL A 49 -27.01 4.77 3.32
CA VAL A 49 -27.74 4.39 2.12
C VAL A 49 -28.88 3.47 2.55
N THR A 50 -30.12 3.86 2.25
CA THR A 50 -31.29 2.99 2.42
C THR A 50 -31.66 2.43 1.06
N CYS A 51 -31.57 1.11 0.89
CA CYS A 51 -31.79 0.46 -0.38
C CYS A 51 -32.39 -0.94 -0.19
N ASN A 52 -33.27 -1.36 -1.11
CA ASN A 52 -33.84 -2.72 -1.12
C ASN A 52 -33.22 -3.63 -2.21
N SER A 53 -32.05 -3.26 -2.72
CA SER A 53 -31.38 -3.90 -3.84
C SER A 53 -29.87 -3.81 -3.70
N THR A 54 -29.12 -4.43 -4.62
CA THR A 54 -27.71 -4.10 -4.82
C THR A 54 -27.56 -2.70 -5.41
N TRP A 55 -26.47 -2.03 -5.04
CA TRP A 55 -26.12 -0.71 -5.51
C TRP A 55 -24.62 -0.61 -5.79
N ARG A 56 -24.24 0.29 -6.70
CA ARG A 56 -22.85 0.60 -7.03
C ARG A 56 -22.55 2.08 -6.85
N THR A 57 -21.31 2.41 -6.54
CA THR A 57 -20.85 3.77 -6.30
C THR A 57 -19.81 4.16 -7.33
N ILE A 58 -19.88 5.38 -7.85
CA ILE A 58 -18.90 5.92 -8.80
C ILE A 58 -18.57 7.35 -8.39
N SER A 59 -17.28 7.64 -8.22
CA SER A 59 -16.79 9.01 -8.07
C SER A 59 -16.23 9.52 -9.39
N ASN A 60 -16.48 10.79 -9.71
CA ASN A 60 -15.90 11.43 -10.90
C ASN A 60 -14.51 12.05 -10.65
N GLN A 61 -14.01 11.99 -9.42
CA GLN A 61 -12.74 12.60 -9.01
C GLN A 61 -11.86 11.60 -8.26
N SER A 62 -10.56 11.56 -8.61
CA SER A 62 -9.57 10.67 -7.99
C SER A 62 -9.28 10.98 -6.52
N TRP A 63 -9.55 12.22 -6.08
CA TRP A 63 -9.34 12.66 -4.69
C TRP A 63 -10.53 12.41 -3.76
N CYS A 64 -11.67 11.95 -4.29
CA CYS A 64 -12.86 11.59 -3.51
C CYS A 64 -13.13 10.10 -3.70
N ILE A 65 -12.71 9.28 -2.74
CA ILE A 65 -12.62 7.82 -2.89
C ILE A 65 -13.70 7.16 -2.03
N PRO A 66 -14.69 6.48 -2.63
CA PRO A 66 -15.62 5.64 -1.89
C PRO A 66 -14.93 4.37 -1.38
N ASN A 67 -15.26 3.94 -0.18
CA ASN A 67 -14.80 2.67 0.38
C ASN A 67 -15.41 1.45 -0.35
N LEU A 68 -16.64 1.58 -0.83
CA LEU A 68 -17.40 0.52 -1.49
C LEU A 68 -17.70 0.90 -2.94
N GLN A 69 -17.22 0.08 -3.89
CA GLN A 69 -17.68 0.14 -5.28
C GLN A 69 -19.07 -0.51 -5.45
N ASN A 70 -19.36 -1.53 -4.64
CA ASN A 70 -20.63 -2.26 -4.64
C ASN A 70 -21.11 -2.47 -3.20
N GLY A 71 -22.41 -2.34 -2.98
CA GLY A 71 -23.09 -2.64 -1.73
C GLY A 71 -24.42 -3.34 -1.98
N SER A 72 -25.07 -3.80 -0.91
CA SER A 72 -26.39 -4.41 -1.00
C SER A 72 -27.25 -4.05 0.19
N ASN A 73 -28.55 -3.93 -0.05
CA ASN A 73 -29.53 -3.48 0.94
C ASN A 73 -29.13 -2.14 1.57
N ASP A 74 -29.63 -1.87 2.77
CA ASP A 74 -29.18 -0.75 3.59
C ASP A 74 -27.69 -0.90 3.94
N GLY A 75 -26.97 0.22 3.99
CA GLY A 75 -25.55 0.22 4.32
C GLY A 75 -25.00 1.62 4.60
N GLU A 76 -23.71 1.68 4.88
CA GLU A 76 -22.98 2.94 5.09
C GLU A 76 -21.91 3.09 3.99
N LEU A 77 -21.97 4.22 3.28
CA LEU A 77 -20.97 4.63 2.32
C LEU A 77 -20.00 5.60 3.00
N VAL A 78 -18.72 5.25 3.01
CA VAL A 78 -17.66 6.10 3.54
C VAL A 78 -16.85 6.68 2.39
N LEU A 79 -16.71 8.00 2.37
CA LEU A 79 -15.96 8.74 1.37
C LEU A 79 -14.70 9.32 2.01
N THR A 80 -13.55 8.91 1.50
CA THR A 80 -12.27 9.52 1.85
C THR A 80 -11.99 10.68 0.91
N ILE A 81 -11.87 11.88 1.48
CA ILE A 81 -11.55 13.10 0.75
C ILE A 81 -10.09 13.46 0.99
N HIS A 82 -9.26 13.33 -0.04
CA HIS A 82 -7.85 13.74 0.01
C HIS A 82 -7.72 15.26 0.10
N ALA A 83 -6.58 15.74 0.60
CA ALA A 83 -6.30 17.16 0.73
C ALA A 83 -6.39 17.91 -0.62
N ASN A 84 -6.93 19.12 -0.62
CA ASN A 84 -6.85 20.07 -1.73
C ASN A 84 -5.63 20.96 -1.55
N THR A 85 -4.59 20.72 -2.36
CA THR A 85 -3.33 21.48 -2.32
C THR A 85 -3.33 22.71 -3.24
N THR A 86 -4.43 22.98 -3.93
CA THR A 86 -4.53 24.08 -4.89
C THR A 86 -5.15 25.33 -4.28
N SER A 87 -4.92 26.49 -4.89
CA SER A 87 -5.54 27.77 -4.50
C SER A 87 -7.00 27.91 -4.95
N LYS A 88 -7.58 26.89 -5.58
CA LYS A 88 -8.94 26.90 -6.09
C LYS A 88 -9.80 25.91 -5.33
N GLU A 89 -11.03 26.32 -5.08
CA GLU A 89 -12.07 25.38 -4.67
C GLU A 89 -12.24 24.31 -5.75
N ARG A 90 -12.54 23.09 -5.31
CA ARG A 90 -12.81 21.96 -6.19
C ARG A 90 -14.04 21.20 -5.73
N SER A 91 -14.65 20.46 -6.65
CA SER A 91 -15.88 19.72 -6.37
C SER A 91 -15.85 18.31 -6.96
N ALA A 92 -16.49 17.38 -6.26
CA ALA A 92 -16.71 16.01 -6.69
C ALA A 92 -18.20 15.69 -6.69
N THR A 93 -18.59 14.72 -7.52
CA THR A 93 -19.92 14.13 -7.53
C THR A 93 -19.77 12.63 -7.44
N VAL A 94 -20.30 12.07 -6.37
CA VAL A 94 -20.41 10.62 -6.18
C VAL A 94 -21.82 10.20 -6.58
N THR A 95 -21.93 9.25 -7.49
CA THR A 95 -23.20 8.71 -7.99
C THR A 95 -23.39 7.31 -7.43
N ILE A 96 -24.53 7.10 -6.74
CA ILE A 96 -24.97 5.78 -6.27
C ILE A 96 -26.08 5.30 -7.19
N ILE A 97 -25.96 4.09 -7.72
CA ILE A 97 -26.86 3.54 -8.74
C ILE A 97 -27.41 2.21 -8.24
N ALA A 98 -28.75 2.10 -8.16
CA ALA A 98 -29.47 0.87 -7.84
C ALA A 98 -30.52 0.61 -8.92
N LYS A 99 -30.36 -0.46 -9.72
CA LYS A 99 -31.16 -0.73 -10.93
C LYS A 99 -31.23 0.53 -11.83
N LYS A 100 -32.43 1.07 -12.05
CA LYS A 100 -32.70 2.29 -12.86
C LYS A 100 -32.73 3.58 -12.02
N THR A 101 -32.62 3.49 -10.70
CA THR A 101 -32.62 4.63 -9.77
C THR A 101 -31.19 5.07 -9.49
N ASN A 102 -30.96 6.38 -9.37
CA ASN A 102 -29.68 6.91 -8.90
C ASN A 102 -29.88 8.06 -7.91
N LYS A 103 -28.91 8.23 -7.03
CA LYS A 103 -28.77 9.40 -6.15
C LYS A 103 -27.36 9.96 -6.31
N THR A 104 -27.21 11.25 -6.05
CA THR A 104 -25.92 11.94 -6.16
C THR A 104 -25.57 12.62 -4.84
N ILE A 105 -24.29 12.57 -4.49
CA ILE A 105 -23.69 13.30 -3.38
C ILE A 105 -22.73 14.31 -3.99
N LYS A 106 -23.00 15.59 -3.77
CA LYS A 106 -22.13 16.70 -4.18
C LYS A 106 -21.22 17.09 -3.03
N ILE A 107 -19.94 17.23 -3.32
CA ILE A 107 -18.92 17.57 -2.32
C ILE A 107 -18.14 18.77 -2.85
N THR A 108 -18.04 19.80 -2.03
CA THR A 108 -17.25 21.00 -2.31
C THR A 108 -16.17 21.16 -1.25
N GLN A 109 -14.91 21.21 -1.69
CA GLN A 109 -13.74 21.29 -0.84
C GLN A 109 -13.03 22.63 -1.04
N SER A 110 -12.81 23.33 0.07
CA SER A 110 -12.16 24.62 0.12
C SER A 110 -10.73 24.59 -0.46
N PRO A 111 -10.24 25.71 -1.02
CA PRO A 111 -8.85 25.84 -1.45
C PRO A 111 -7.88 25.73 -0.27
N SER A 112 -6.64 25.32 -0.53
CA SER A 112 -5.57 25.43 0.46
C SER A 112 -5.28 26.90 0.78
N THR A 113 -5.17 27.22 2.07
CA THR A 113 -4.66 28.51 2.54
C THR A 113 -3.13 28.58 2.56
N SER A 114 -2.45 27.44 2.40
CA SER A 114 -0.99 27.31 2.36
C SER A 114 -0.56 26.69 1.04
N THR A 115 -0.44 27.52 0.00
CA THR A 115 0.05 27.10 -1.33
C THR A 115 1.55 27.34 -1.52
N THR A 116 2.20 27.97 -0.55
CA THR A 116 3.63 28.21 -0.52
C THR A 116 4.34 27.05 0.15
N GLY A 117 5.13 26.29 -0.61
CA GLY A 117 5.86 25.13 -0.12
C GLY A 117 5.36 23.81 -0.71
N GLU A 118 6.16 22.76 -0.54
CA GLU A 118 5.83 21.42 -1.02
C GLU A 118 4.88 20.73 -0.03
N HIS A 119 3.80 20.11 -0.52
CA HIS A 119 2.82 19.41 0.31
C HIS A 119 3.46 18.29 1.15
N HIS A 120 3.19 18.31 2.46
CA HIS A 120 3.59 17.24 3.37
C HIS A 120 2.60 16.06 3.26
N TYR A 121 3.09 14.88 2.88
CA TYR A 121 2.25 13.70 2.71
C TYR A 121 2.06 12.98 4.05
N ARG A 122 0.81 12.75 4.46
CA ARG A 122 0.47 11.85 5.57
C ARG A 122 -0.07 10.56 4.95
N LEU A 123 0.65 9.46 5.11
CA LEU A 123 0.36 8.17 4.48
C LEU A 123 -0.23 7.23 5.53
N PRO A 124 -1.54 6.95 5.49
CA PRO A 124 -2.16 6.01 6.42
C PRO A 124 -1.57 4.61 6.24
N VAL A 125 -1.22 3.95 7.35
CA VAL A 125 -0.67 2.60 7.39
C VAL A 125 -1.61 1.70 8.17
N ILE A 126 -1.81 0.49 7.66
CA ILE A 126 -2.47 -0.62 8.33
C ILE A 126 -1.56 -1.85 8.29
N PHE A 127 -1.32 -2.44 9.47
CA PHE A 127 -0.65 -3.72 9.62
C PHE A 127 -1.68 -4.85 9.68
N HIS A 128 -1.57 -5.80 8.77
CA HIS A 128 -2.30 -7.07 8.77
C HIS A 128 -1.43 -8.15 9.42
N VAL A 129 -1.63 -8.38 10.71
CA VAL A 129 -0.85 -9.36 11.48
C VAL A 129 -1.51 -10.73 11.34
N LEU A 130 -0.89 -11.65 10.60
CA LEU A 130 -1.43 -12.99 10.37
C LEU A 130 -0.90 -13.93 11.46
N TYR A 131 -1.81 -14.58 12.19
CA TYR A 131 -1.44 -15.42 13.33
C TYR A 131 -2.17 -16.76 13.35
N GLU A 132 -1.44 -17.82 13.70
CA GLU A 132 -1.99 -19.14 14.00
C GLU A 132 -2.13 -19.33 15.51
N ASP A 133 -1.13 -18.92 16.30
CA ASP A 133 -1.12 -19.04 17.75
C ASP A 133 -1.11 -17.65 18.41
N PRO A 134 -2.19 -17.24 19.12
CA PRO A 134 -2.23 -15.95 19.80
C PRO A 134 -1.22 -15.84 20.97
N ASP A 135 -0.72 -16.96 21.50
CA ASP A 135 0.30 -16.95 22.57
C ASP A 135 1.73 -16.81 22.00
N ASN A 136 1.90 -16.98 20.69
CA ASN A 136 3.18 -16.78 20.03
C ASN A 136 3.35 -15.30 19.66
N ARG A 137 4.07 -14.54 20.47
CA ARG A 137 4.31 -13.10 20.26
C ARG A 137 5.00 -12.71 18.94
N LYS A 138 5.58 -13.66 18.21
CA LYS A 138 6.09 -13.41 16.84
C LYS A 138 4.96 -13.42 15.82
N GLN A 139 3.92 -14.22 16.03
CA GLN A 139 2.72 -14.25 15.17
C GLN A 139 1.67 -13.24 15.63
N TYR A 140 1.47 -13.10 16.94
CA TYR A 140 0.55 -12.16 17.56
C TYR A 140 1.34 -11.04 18.24
N VAL A 141 1.80 -10.07 17.44
CA VAL A 141 2.71 -9.01 17.88
C VAL A 141 2.10 -8.20 19.03
N ASP A 142 2.90 -7.90 20.05
CA ASP A 142 2.50 -7.15 21.24
C ASP A 142 1.99 -5.74 20.86
N GLU A 143 0.93 -5.29 21.54
CA GLU A 143 0.35 -3.95 21.35
C GLU A 143 1.42 -2.85 21.46
N GLY A 144 1.40 -1.89 20.54
CA GLY A 144 2.32 -0.76 20.51
C GLY A 144 3.69 -1.04 19.88
N ARG A 145 4.10 -2.31 19.70
CA ARG A 145 5.38 -2.62 19.03
C ARG A 145 5.41 -2.10 17.59
N LEU A 146 4.33 -2.28 16.84
CA LEU A 146 4.24 -1.83 15.44
C LEU A 146 4.27 -0.30 15.33
N ALA A 147 3.64 0.41 16.27
CA ALA A 147 3.73 1.87 16.36
C ALA A 147 5.17 2.36 16.63
N GLN A 148 5.94 1.64 17.46
CA GLN A 148 7.36 1.95 17.68
C GLN A 148 8.18 1.81 16.39
N ILE A 149 7.94 0.75 15.62
CA ILE A 149 8.63 0.51 14.34
C ILE A 149 8.30 1.63 13.34
N ILE A 150 7.03 2.03 13.23
CA ILE A 150 6.62 3.17 12.38
C ILE A 150 7.27 4.47 12.84
N ASN A 151 7.39 4.71 14.15
CA ASN A 151 8.09 5.89 14.64
C ASN A 151 9.57 5.90 14.22
N ALA A 152 10.27 4.77 14.37
CA ALA A 152 11.65 4.63 13.93
C ALA A 152 11.82 4.83 12.41
N CYS A 153 10.86 4.34 11.61
CA CYS A 153 10.81 4.58 10.18
C CYS A 153 10.59 6.08 9.87
N ASN A 154 9.66 6.74 10.54
CA ASN A 154 9.43 8.18 10.38
C ASN A 154 10.68 9.01 10.69
N LEU A 155 11.49 8.64 11.70
CA LEU A 155 12.74 9.33 12.00
C LEU A 155 13.75 9.25 10.84
N ARG A 156 13.83 8.10 10.14
CA ARG A 156 14.65 7.94 8.92
C ARG A 156 14.17 8.85 7.79
N TYR A 157 12.89 8.78 7.47
CA TYR A 157 12.30 9.55 6.36
C TYR A 157 12.28 11.06 6.59
N LYS A 158 12.30 11.51 7.86
CA LYS A 158 12.33 12.93 8.26
C LYS A 158 13.74 13.47 8.47
N ASN A 159 14.79 12.67 8.26
CA ASN A 159 16.18 13.01 8.58
C ASN A 159 16.35 13.44 10.07
N LYS A 160 15.86 12.62 10.99
CA LYS A 160 15.84 12.89 12.44
C LYS A 160 16.26 11.69 13.29
N MET A 161 17.07 10.79 12.75
CA MET A 161 17.53 9.61 13.49
C MET A 161 18.38 9.97 14.70
N TYR A 162 19.24 10.98 14.56
CA TYR A 162 20.18 11.38 15.60
C TYR A 162 19.70 12.63 16.34
N GLN A 163 19.95 12.68 17.65
CA GLN A 163 19.63 13.84 18.48
C GLN A 163 20.42 15.08 18.05
N ASN A 164 21.70 14.90 17.69
CA ASN A 164 22.49 15.98 17.13
C ASN A 164 22.16 16.16 15.65
N ALA A 165 21.58 17.31 15.33
CA ALA A 165 21.18 17.65 13.96
C ALA A 165 22.35 17.60 12.95
N SER A 166 23.60 17.81 13.38
CA SER A 166 24.75 17.76 12.46
C SER A 166 25.09 16.34 11.96
N HIS A 167 24.57 15.28 12.61
CA HIS A 167 24.73 13.90 12.16
C HIS A 167 23.61 13.43 11.23
N ASN A 168 22.53 14.21 11.11
CA ASN A 168 21.40 13.88 10.24
C ASN A 168 21.73 14.33 8.80
N ILE A 169 22.33 13.42 8.02
CA ILE A 169 22.84 13.65 6.65
C ILE A 169 21.86 13.26 5.53
N SER A 170 20.70 12.71 5.89
CA SER A 170 19.66 12.26 4.96
C SER A 170 18.87 13.40 4.34
N GLN A 171 18.19 13.11 3.25
CA GLN A 171 17.18 14.01 2.71
C GLN A 171 15.85 13.83 3.44
N ASP A 172 15.25 14.93 3.90
CA ASP A 172 13.88 14.93 4.41
C ASP A 172 12.90 14.70 3.26
N MET A 173 12.17 13.58 3.32
CA MET A 173 11.20 13.16 2.31
C MET A 173 9.93 14.00 2.31
N ASN A 174 9.73 14.84 3.33
CA ASN A 174 8.55 15.65 3.55
C ASN A 174 7.26 14.81 3.48
N LEU A 175 7.31 13.68 4.19
CA LEU A 175 6.21 12.75 4.39
C LEU A 175 6.24 12.16 5.80
N GLU A 176 5.13 11.57 6.22
CA GLU A 176 5.05 10.74 7.41
C GLU A 176 4.07 9.58 7.23
N PHE A 177 4.43 8.43 7.78
CA PHE A 177 3.57 7.27 7.92
C PHE A 177 2.74 7.41 9.20
N VAL A 178 1.43 7.24 9.10
CA VAL A 178 0.49 7.46 10.21
C VAL A 178 -0.32 6.19 10.44
N MET A 179 -0.32 5.66 11.66
CA MET A 179 -1.16 4.51 12.02
C MET A 179 -2.63 4.88 11.82
N ALA A 180 -3.36 4.13 10.98
CA ALA A 180 -4.77 4.37 10.74
C ALA A 180 -5.59 4.23 12.03
N THR A 181 -6.56 5.11 12.29
CA THR A 181 -7.40 5.00 13.52
C THR A 181 -8.77 4.39 13.25
N GLU A 182 -9.18 4.35 11.99
CA GLU A 182 -10.49 3.87 11.54
C GLU A 182 -10.32 2.80 10.46
N LYS A 183 -11.25 1.85 10.44
CA LYS A 183 -11.43 0.84 9.40
C LYS A 183 -12.00 1.46 8.12
N PRO A 184 -11.97 0.75 6.97
CA PRO A 184 -12.56 1.24 5.73
C PRO A 184 -14.06 1.53 5.81
N ASP A 185 -14.79 0.90 6.75
CA ASP A 185 -16.20 1.20 7.05
C ASP A 185 -16.38 2.39 8.02
N GLY A 186 -15.28 3.04 8.42
CA GLY A 186 -15.27 4.19 9.33
C GLY A 186 -15.43 3.84 10.80
N THR A 187 -15.50 2.57 11.18
CA THR A 187 -15.49 2.17 12.59
C THR A 187 -14.08 2.27 13.17
N THR A 188 -13.92 2.57 14.46
CA THR A 188 -12.61 2.71 15.09
C THR A 188 -11.89 1.36 15.20
N LEU A 189 -10.57 1.33 15.00
CA LEU A 189 -9.74 0.16 15.27
C LEU A 189 -9.51 -0.02 16.78
N GLU A 190 -9.38 -1.26 17.24
CA GLU A 190 -9.04 -1.57 18.64
C GLU A 190 -7.63 -1.09 18.99
N GLU A 191 -6.68 -1.34 18.09
CA GLU A 191 -5.32 -0.77 18.12
C GLU A 191 -5.10 0.01 16.82
N ALA A 192 -4.68 1.27 16.95
CA ALA A 192 -4.44 2.12 15.79
C ALA A 192 -3.42 1.46 14.84
N GLY A 193 -3.82 1.33 13.58
CA GLY A 193 -3.03 0.81 12.47
C GLY A 193 -2.76 -0.68 12.54
N VAL A 194 -3.49 -1.45 13.35
CA VAL A 194 -3.27 -2.90 13.47
C VAL A 194 -4.60 -3.65 13.36
N GLU A 195 -4.64 -4.62 12.45
CA GLU A 195 -5.64 -5.68 12.45
C GLU A 195 -4.96 -7.04 12.57
N ARG A 196 -5.48 -7.88 13.48
CA ARG A 196 -4.95 -9.22 13.72
C ARG A 196 -5.90 -10.23 13.09
N ILE A 197 -5.40 -10.97 12.11
CA ILE A 197 -6.19 -11.89 11.30
C ILE A 197 -5.77 -13.31 11.66
N LYS A 198 -6.72 -14.10 12.19
CA LYS A 198 -6.50 -15.52 12.42
C LYS A 198 -6.23 -16.19 11.07
N TRP A 199 -5.08 -16.83 10.94
CA TRP A 199 -4.68 -17.53 9.74
C TRP A 199 -5.08 -19.00 9.84
N GLU A 200 -5.84 -19.47 8.86
CA GLU A 200 -6.37 -20.85 8.83
C GLU A 200 -5.37 -21.87 8.26
N THR A 201 -4.28 -21.38 7.66
CA THR A 201 -3.16 -22.19 7.16
C THR A 201 -2.01 -22.17 8.17
N THR A 202 -1.15 -23.17 8.11
CA THR A 202 0.06 -23.26 8.95
C THR A 202 1.04 -22.11 8.67
N LEU A 203 1.64 -21.59 9.75
CA LEU A 203 2.78 -20.69 9.71
C LEU A 203 4.08 -21.45 10.09
N PRO A 204 5.26 -21.10 9.51
CA PRO A 204 5.53 -20.01 8.56
C PRO A 204 5.03 -20.28 7.13
N MET A 205 4.93 -19.23 6.31
CA MET A 205 4.55 -19.31 4.90
C MET A 205 5.52 -18.55 3.99
N SER A 206 5.53 -18.88 2.70
CA SER A 206 6.41 -18.24 1.73
C SER A 206 5.95 -16.82 1.42
N CYS A 207 6.84 -15.85 1.61
CA CYS A 207 6.52 -14.46 1.32
C CYS A 207 6.46 -14.17 -0.19
N GLU A 208 7.28 -14.86 -0.98
CA GLU A 208 7.27 -14.76 -2.44
C GLU A 208 5.94 -15.29 -2.99
N GLN A 209 5.53 -16.51 -2.59
CA GLN A 209 4.25 -17.09 -3.03
C GLN A 209 3.04 -16.26 -2.59
N PHE A 210 3.12 -15.62 -1.42
CA PHE A 210 2.06 -14.73 -0.96
C PHE A 210 1.88 -13.51 -1.89
N MET A 211 2.97 -13.02 -2.49
CA MET A 211 3.01 -11.74 -3.21
C MET A 211 3.06 -11.86 -4.73
N ASP A 212 3.52 -12.99 -5.29
CA ASP A 212 3.83 -13.12 -6.72
C ASP A 212 2.63 -13.01 -7.66
N GLY A 213 1.44 -13.35 -7.17
CA GLY A 213 0.22 -13.41 -7.97
C GLY A 213 0.24 -14.46 -9.09
N GLU A 214 1.10 -15.48 -9.00
CA GLU A 214 1.16 -16.60 -9.94
C GLU A 214 -0.09 -17.48 -9.83
N ASP A 215 -0.47 -17.88 -8.61
CA ASP A 215 -1.77 -18.51 -8.36
C ASP A 215 -2.88 -17.44 -8.32
N LYS A 216 -3.60 -17.29 -9.43
CA LYS A 216 -4.69 -16.30 -9.56
C LYS A 216 -5.84 -16.51 -8.57
N SER A 217 -6.11 -17.73 -8.13
CA SER A 217 -7.17 -17.99 -7.15
C SER A 217 -6.73 -17.51 -5.76
N GLN A 218 -5.49 -17.84 -5.39
CA GLN A 218 -4.87 -17.37 -4.15
C GLN A 218 -4.71 -15.85 -4.14
N ALA A 219 -4.18 -15.26 -5.20
CA ALA A 219 -4.00 -13.83 -5.35
C ALA A 219 -5.31 -13.06 -5.13
N LYS A 220 -6.41 -13.48 -5.79
CA LYS A 220 -7.74 -12.87 -5.61
C LYS A 220 -8.29 -13.07 -4.21
N LYS A 221 -7.95 -14.16 -3.53
CA LYS A 221 -8.32 -14.37 -2.11
C LYS A 221 -7.60 -13.37 -1.22
N TYR A 222 -6.29 -13.21 -1.40
CA TYR A 222 -5.47 -12.32 -0.57
C TYR A 222 -5.68 -10.84 -0.88
N ALA A 223 -5.97 -10.48 -2.13
CA ALA A 223 -6.35 -9.12 -2.51
C ALA A 223 -7.55 -8.58 -1.71
N LYS A 224 -8.50 -9.46 -1.33
CA LYS A 224 -9.66 -9.07 -0.50
C LYS A 224 -9.31 -8.68 0.93
N MET A 225 -8.10 -8.99 1.38
CA MET A 225 -7.61 -8.59 2.70
C MET A 225 -7.03 -7.17 2.68
N LEU A 226 -6.70 -6.64 1.50
CA LEU A 226 -6.20 -5.28 1.38
C LEU A 226 -7.28 -4.29 1.78
N TRP A 227 -6.88 -3.29 2.55
CA TRP A 227 -7.58 -2.03 2.56
C TRP A 227 -7.22 -1.26 1.28
N ASN A 228 -8.13 -0.43 0.77
CA ASN A 228 -7.96 0.21 -0.54
C ASN A 228 -6.59 0.92 -0.64
N PRO A 229 -5.68 0.49 -1.54
CA PRO A 229 -4.31 1.00 -1.63
C PRO A 229 -4.23 2.47 -2.04
N LYS A 230 -5.33 3.03 -2.58
CA LYS A 230 -5.45 4.47 -2.87
C LYS A 230 -5.65 5.32 -1.59
N VAL A 231 -5.85 4.67 -0.44
CA VAL A 231 -6.11 5.29 0.86
C VAL A 231 -5.12 4.81 1.92
N TYR A 232 -4.71 3.54 1.90
CA TYR A 232 -3.82 2.95 2.89
C TYR A 232 -2.60 2.29 2.27
N ILE A 233 -1.46 2.33 2.96
CA ILE A 233 -0.35 1.40 2.74
C ILE A 233 -0.63 0.15 3.58
N ASN A 234 -0.75 -0.98 2.90
CA ASN A 234 -1.01 -2.28 3.51
C ASN A 234 0.33 -2.96 3.83
N ILE A 235 0.52 -3.35 5.09
CA ILE A 235 1.73 -4.05 5.53
C ILE A 235 1.33 -5.38 6.18
N PHE A 236 1.73 -6.50 5.60
CA PHE A 236 1.47 -7.82 6.18
C PHE A 236 2.62 -8.25 7.09
N VAL A 237 2.30 -8.80 8.26
CA VAL A 237 3.29 -9.24 9.25
C VAL A 237 3.01 -10.68 9.61
N TYR A 238 3.94 -11.56 9.27
CA TYR A 238 3.85 -13.01 9.52
C TYR A 238 5.25 -13.65 9.45
N PRO A 239 5.48 -14.83 10.03
CA PRO A 239 6.78 -15.50 9.95
C PRO A 239 6.96 -16.09 8.55
N PHE A 240 8.08 -15.76 7.91
CA PHE A 240 8.41 -16.27 6.57
C PHE A 240 9.05 -17.65 6.65
N SER A 241 8.87 -18.47 5.60
CA SER A 241 9.64 -19.72 5.44
C SER A 241 11.06 -19.45 4.97
N GLU A 242 11.27 -18.34 4.27
CA GLU A 242 12.56 -17.89 3.76
C GLU A 242 13.41 -17.35 4.91
N LYS A 243 14.58 -17.95 5.11
CA LYS A 243 15.45 -17.63 6.26
C LYS A 243 16.17 -16.29 6.13
N ASN A 244 16.47 -15.89 4.90
CA ASN A 244 17.31 -14.74 4.59
C ASN A 244 16.51 -13.53 4.08
N ILE A 245 15.18 -13.63 4.02
CA ILE A 245 14.31 -12.51 3.63
C ILE A 245 13.73 -11.88 4.90
N LEU A 246 14.03 -10.60 5.11
CA LEU A 246 13.58 -9.85 6.28
C LEU A 246 12.28 -9.08 6.00
N GLY A 247 12.12 -8.64 4.76
CA GLY A 247 10.98 -7.94 4.23
C GLY A 247 10.93 -8.12 2.72
N ILE A 248 9.82 -7.75 2.12
CA ILE A 248 9.59 -7.80 0.68
C ILE A 248 8.50 -6.78 0.35
N ALA A 249 8.63 -6.06 -0.76
CA ALA A 249 7.70 -5.02 -1.14
C ALA A 249 7.41 -5.03 -2.64
N HIS A 250 6.14 -4.81 -2.99
CA HIS A 250 5.79 -4.48 -4.36
C HIS A 250 6.35 -3.12 -4.75
N LEU A 251 6.91 -3.01 -5.97
CA LEU A 251 7.23 -1.72 -6.55
C LEU A 251 5.94 -1.02 -7.05
N PRO A 252 5.87 0.32 -6.96
CA PRO A 252 4.72 1.06 -7.45
C PRO A 252 4.68 1.08 -8.98
N TYR A 253 3.50 1.44 -9.52
CA TYR A 253 3.34 1.65 -10.95
C TYR A 253 3.45 3.12 -11.34
N TYR A 254 3.89 3.39 -12.57
CA TYR A 254 3.85 4.71 -13.18
C TYR A 254 2.64 4.84 -14.15
N LEU A 255 2.20 6.07 -14.45
CA LEU A 255 1.21 6.32 -15.50
C LEU A 255 1.90 6.73 -16.81
N SER A 256 1.42 6.30 -17.97
CA SER A 256 2.09 6.57 -19.27
C SER A 256 2.32 8.06 -19.56
N SER A 257 1.48 8.95 -19.04
CA SER A 257 1.69 10.41 -19.12
C SER A 257 2.76 10.97 -18.17
N TYR A 258 3.21 10.17 -17.20
CA TYR A 258 4.20 10.51 -16.19
C TYR A 258 5.18 9.34 -15.96
N PRO A 259 5.96 8.94 -16.99
CA PRO A 259 6.84 7.78 -16.90
C PRO A 259 7.91 7.94 -15.82
N LEU A 260 8.33 6.79 -15.27
CA LEU A 260 9.45 6.69 -14.34
C LEU A 260 10.19 5.36 -14.61
N GLU A 261 11.44 5.45 -15.06
CA GLU A 261 12.27 4.28 -15.40
C GLU A 261 12.41 3.32 -14.22
N GLY A 262 12.54 2.02 -14.47
CA GLY A 262 12.62 1.00 -13.42
C GLY A 262 11.29 0.54 -12.83
N LEU A 263 10.18 1.24 -13.13
CA LEU A 263 8.83 0.84 -12.72
C LEU A 263 8.00 0.34 -13.91
N ASN A 264 6.98 -0.47 -13.62
CA ASN A 264 6.02 -0.91 -14.63
C ASN A 264 4.92 0.14 -14.87
N LYS A 265 4.43 0.19 -16.11
CA LYS A 265 3.26 1.02 -16.49
C LYS A 265 2.00 0.46 -15.83
N GLY A 266 1.20 1.28 -15.17
CA GLY A 266 0.00 0.87 -14.44
C GLY A 266 -1.27 1.66 -14.76
N ASP A 267 -1.42 2.12 -16.00
CA ASP A 267 -2.65 2.81 -16.44
C ASP A 267 -3.92 1.98 -16.17
N TYR A 268 -3.80 0.65 -16.18
CA TYR A 268 -4.82 -0.32 -15.79
C TYR A 268 -5.53 0.02 -14.47
N PHE A 269 -4.77 0.44 -13.44
CA PHE A 269 -5.28 0.71 -12.09
C PHE A 269 -6.04 2.02 -11.94
N LEU A 270 -6.16 2.81 -13.02
CA LEU A 270 -7.06 3.96 -13.06
C LEU A 270 -8.53 3.53 -13.04
N SER A 271 -8.86 2.38 -13.63
CA SER A 271 -10.24 1.87 -13.75
C SER A 271 -10.46 0.48 -13.15
N HIS A 272 -9.39 -0.23 -12.77
CA HIS A 272 -9.47 -1.58 -12.20
C HIS A 272 -8.99 -1.63 -10.75
N GLU A 273 -9.56 -2.57 -9.99
CA GLU A 273 -9.09 -2.91 -8.65
C GLU A 273 -7.88 -3.86 -8.74
N VAL A 274 -7.11 -3.92 -7.65
CA VAL A 274 -5.97 -4.83 -7.56
C VAL A 274 -6.49 -6.25 -7.27
N GLU A 275 -6.05 -7.23 -8.05
CA GLU A 275 -6.45 -8.65 -7.91
C GLU A 275 -5.38 -9.54 -7.24
N TYR A 276 -4.41 -8.93 -6.57
CA TYR A 276 -3.34 -9.58 -5.81
C TYR A 276 -2.99 -8.70 -4.58
N PRO A 277 -2.27 -9.19 -3.57
CA PRO A 277 -1.96 -8.40 -2.37
C PRO A 277 -0.82 -7.40 -2.63
N HIS A 278 -1.08 -6.32 -3.38
CA HIS A 278 -0.13 -5.22 -3.57
C HIS A 278 0.17 -4.53 -2.23
N CYS A 279 1.27 -4.93 -1.59
CA CYS A 279 1.62 -4.61 -0.21
C CYS A 279 3.13 -4.65 0.05
N VAL A 280 3.49 -4.32 1.29
CA VAL A 280 4.75 -4.71 1.94
C VAL A 280 4.49 -5.92 2.83
N SER A 281 5.38 -6.91 2.87
CA SER A 281 5.39 -7.95 3.90
C SER A 281 6.66 -7.86 4.75
N ILE A 282 6.53 -8.07 6.07
CA ILE A 282 7.64 -8.05 7.03
C ILE A 282 7.73 -9.38 7.76
N ASN A 283 8.93 -9.96 7.80
CA ASN A 283 9.19 -11.23 8.46
C ASN A 283 9.13 -11.06 9.98
N SER A 284 8.04 -11.55 10.56
CA SER A 284 7.79 -11.38 11.99
C SER A 284 8.78 -12.13 12.90
N ASN A 285 9.60 -13.04 12.34
CA ASN A 285 10.66 -13.71 13.10
C ASN A 285 11.66 -12.74 13.74
N TYR A 286 11.81 -11.55 13.14
CA TYR A 286 12.73 -10.49 13.53
C TYR A 286 12.02 -9.25 14.09
N ILE A 287 10.71 -9.31 14.35
CA ILE A 287 9.89 -8.14 14.73
C ILE A 287 10.35 -7.44 16.03
N TYR A 288 11.12 -8.12 16.87
CA TYR A 288 11.71 -7.58 18.11
C TYR A 288 13.23 -7.37 18.04
N VAL A 289 13.85 -7.51 16.87
CA VAL A 289 15.29 -7.29 16.67
C VAL A 289 15.50 -5.89 16.10
N ASN A 290 16.30 -5.07 16.77
CA ASN A 290 16.72 -3.77 16.26
C ASN A 290 18.11 -3.40 16.78
N SER A 291 18.87 -2.69 15.96
CA SER A 291 20.18 -2.15 16.36
C SER A 291 20.02 -1.07 17.43
N ASN A 292 21.09 -0.83 18.16
CA ASN A 292 21.22 0.25 19.12
C ASN A 292 22.68 0.75 19.14
N ASN A 293 23.02 1.63 20.06
CA ASN A 293 24.36 2.22 20.13
C ASN A 293 25.47 1.21 20.48
N GLU A 294 25.13 0.04 21.02
CA GLU A 294 26.07 -0.99 21.48
C GLU A 294 26.15 -2.17 20.51
N TYR A 295 25.03 -2.51 19.85
CA TYR A 295 24.91 -3.70 19.02
C TYR A 295 24.30 -3.39 17.66
N TYR A 296 24.99 -3.82 16.61
CA TYR A 296 24.48 -3.83 15.24
C TYR A 296 23.86 -5.21 14.93
N TYR A 297 22.64 -5.20 14.40
CA TYR A 297 21.98 -6.40 13.89
C TYR A 297 21.69 -6.22 12.40
N THR A 298 22.20 -7.14 11.57
CA THR A 298 21.85 -7.20 10.15
C THR A 298 20.36 -7.44 9.91
N THR A 299 19.66 -7.99 10.92
CA THR A 299 18.21 -8.25 10.89
C THR A 299 17.40 -7.19 11.65
N ASP A 300 17.86 -5.92 11.65
CA ASP A 300 17.18 -4.80 12.33
C ASP A 300 15.87 -4.43 11.63
N VAL A 301 14.74 -4.70 12.30
CA VAL A 301 13.40 -4.45 11.75
C VAL A 301 13.10 -2.95 11.52
N TYR A 302 13.76 -2.04 12.24
CA TYR A 302 13.60 -0.62 11.99
C TYR A 302 14.22 -0.22 10.64
N ASN A 303 15.32 -0.86 10.27
CA ASN A 303 15.90 -0.67 8.94
C ASN A 303 15.08 -1.41 7.89
N THR A 304 14.74 -2.67 8.13
CA THR A 304 13.93 -3.48 7.19
C THR A 304 12.66 -2.76 6.77
N LEU A 305 11.84 -2.26 7.71
CA LEU A 305 10.62 -1.58 7.30
C LEU A 305 10.88 -0.29 6.49
N ALA A 306 11.92 0.47 6.85
CA ALA A 306 12.28 1.68 6.10
C ALA A 306 12.77 1.35 4.68
N HIS A 307 13.51 0.25 4.53
CA HIS A 307 13.96 -0.28 3.25
C HIS A 307 12.77 -0.70 2.38
N GLU A 308 11.87 -1.54 2.91
CA GLU A 308 10.69 -2.02 2.18
C GLU A 308 9.74 -0.89 1.76
N LEU A 309 9.54 0.10 2.63
CA LEU A 309 8.77 1.29 2.27
C LEU A 309 9.50 2.15 1.22
N GLY A 310 10.83 2.05 1.13
CA GLY A 310 11.61 2.63 0.05
C GLY A 310 11.22 2.02 -1.29
N HIS A 311 11.20 0.69 -1.38
CA HIS A 311 10.68 -0.03 -2.55
C HIS A 311 9.22 0.29 -2.86
N TYR A 312 8.33 0.23 -1.86
CA TYR A 312 6.91 0.57 -2.06
C TYR A 312 6.70 2.00 -2.59
N LEU A 313 7.66 2.90 -2.33
CA LEU A 313 7.69 4.27 -2.83
C LEU A 313 8.61 4.46 -4.06
N GLY A 314 9.09 3.37 -4.65
CA GLY A 314 9.74 3.33 -5.96
C GLY A 314 11.25 3.31 -5.96
N LEU A 315 11.91 3.18 -4.81
CA LEU A 315 13.37 3.02 -4.76
C LEU A 315 13.80 1.60 -5.12
N HIS A 316 15.04 1.46 -5.57
CA HIS A 316 15.71 0.20 -5.87
C HIS A 316 16.93 0.06 -4.96
N HIS A 317 17.57 -1.11 -4.95
CA HIS A 317 18.79 -1.31 -4.17
C HIS A 317 19.90 -0.39 -4.63
N ALA A 318 20.68 0.17 -3.69
CA ALA A 318 21.78 1.09 -3.98
C ALA A 318 23.04 0.40 -4.55
N PHE A 319 22.99 -0.91 -4.76
CA PHE A 319 24.04 -1.72 -5.36
C PHE A 319 23.62 -2.22 -6.75
N SER A 320 24.59 -2.69 -7.54
CA SER A 320 24.34 -3.18 -8.88
C SER A 320 23.56 -4.50 -8.88
N GLU A 321 22.42 -4.53 -9.58
CA GLU A 321 21.58 -5.71 -9.77
C GLU A 321 20.80 -5.68 -11.10
N ASP A 322 20.75 -6.80 -11.81
CA ASP A 322 19.90 -7.00 -12.98
C ASP A 322 19.19 -8.35 -12.90
N GLY A 323 17.94 -8.33 -12.46
CA GLY A 323 17.23 -9.54 -12.03
C GLY A 323 18.01 -10.22 -10.90
N ASP A 324 18.29 -11.52 -11.06
CA ASP A 324 19.06 -12.31 -10.09
C ASP A 324 20.58 -12.12 -10.22
N ASN A 325 21.04 -11.40 -11.25
CA ASN A 325 22.47 -11.12 -11.41
C ASN A 325 22.88 -9.97 -10.49
N THR A 326 23.84 -10.23 -9.59
CA THR A 326 24.41 -9.25 -8.66
C THR A 326 25.93 -9.11 -8.80
N ASP A 327 26.56 -9.94 -9.65
CA ASP A 327 27.98 -9.83 -10.00
C ASP A 327 28.17 -8.97 -11.26
N LEU A 328 27.83 -7.70 -11.13
CA LEU A 328 28.00 -6.69 -12.17
C LEU A 328 28.44 -5.36 -11.54
N CYS A 329 28.65 -4.35 -12.37
CA CYS A 329 29.00 -3.02 -11.89
C CYS A 329 28.34 -1.96 -12.78
N GLU A 330 27.06 -1.71 -12.52
CA GLU A 330 26.22 -0.78 -13.27
C GLU A 330 25.31 0.00 -12.31
N ASP A 331 24.91 1.21 -12.70
CA ASP A 331 23.85 1.94 -12.00
C ASP A 331 22.50 1.34 -12.40
N THR A 332 21.88 0.64 -11.46
CA THR A 332 20.61 -0.07 -11.64
C THR A 332 19.52 0.46 -10.71
N ASP A 333 19.83 1.50 -9.93
CA ASP A 333 18.91 2.08 -8.94
C ASP A 333 18.20 3.35 -9.45
N TYR A 334 18.66 3.84 -10.62
CA TYR A 334 18.14 5.01 -11.31
C TYR A 334 18.35 6.32 -10.55
N CYS A 335 19.37 6.38 -9.69
CA CYS A 335 19.75 7.54 -8.90
C CYS A 335 21.26 7.79 -9.01
N THR A 336 21.69 8.67 -9.91
CA THR A 336 23.14 8.90 -10.15
C THR A 336 23.90 9.56 -8.99
N ASP A 337 23.23 9.88 -7.87
CA ASP A 337 23.84 10.38 -6.64
C ASP A 337 24.01 9.29 -5.55
N THR A 338 23.70 8.02 -5.87
CA THR A 338 24.08 6.86 -5.07
C THR A 338 25.36 6.24 -5.66
N PRO A 339 26.43 6.06 -4.87
CA PRO A 339 27.62 5.38 -5.36
C PRO A 339 27.34 3.88 -5.58
N THR A 340 27.12 3.48 -6.83
CA THR A 340 26.86 2.06 -7.17
C THR A 340 28.11 1.18 -6.99
N TYR A 341 27.91 -0.06 -6.55
CA TYR A 341 28.97 -1.02 -6.29
C TYR A 341 28.50 -2.46 -6.51
N ASN A 342 29.46 -3.37 -6.70
CA ASN A 342 29.20 -4.80 -6.86
C ASN A 342 29.04 -5.47 -5.48
N ILE A 343 27.81 -5.87 -5.15
CA ILE A 343 27.51 -6.51 -3.86
C ILE A 343 28.08 -7.93 -3.74
N THR A 344 28.22 -8.66 -4.84
CA THR A 344 28.85 -10.00 -4.84
C THR A 344 30.29 -9.93 -4.34
N LYS A 345 31.10 -9.02 -4.89
CA LYS A 345 32.49 -8.81 -4.46
C LYS A 345 32.61 -8.38 -3.01
N TYR A 346 31.69 -7.53 -2.55
CA TYR A 346 31.64 -7.15 -1.15
C TYR A 346 31.33 -8.36 -0.25
N THR A 347 30.35 -9.15 -0.64
CA THR A 347 29.90 -10.33 0.10
C THR A 347 31.01 -11.38 0.17
N GLU A 348 31.74 -11.60 -0.94
CA GLU A 348 32.93 -12.46 -0.98
C GLU A 348 34.02 -11.96 -0.02
N TRP A 349 34.26 -10.66 0.03
CA TRP A 349 35.22 -10.06 0.97
C TRP A 349 34.81 -10.30 2.43
N ILE A 350 33.56 -10.00 2.80
CA ILE A 350 33.04 -10.24 4.16
C ILE A 350 33.15 -11.72 4.53
N ASN A 351 32.74 -12.63 3.64
CA ASN A 351 32.79 -14.07 3.87
C ASN A 351 34.23 -14.61 3.99
N GLY A 352 35.22 -13.89 3.45
CA GLY A 352 36.63 -14.19 3.57
C GLY A 352 37.29 -13.69 4.87
N ILE A 353 36.57 -12.94 5.70
CA ILE A 353 37.10 -12.43 6.97
C ILE A 353 36.97 -13.50 8.07
N ASP A 354 38.11 -13.93 8.62
CA ASP A 354 38.14 -14.93 9.71
C ASP A 354 37.45 -14.48 11.01
N ASN A 355 37.50 -13.17 11.32
CA ASN A 355 36.86 -12.58 12.48
C ASN A 355 36.45 -11.12 12.21
N PRO A 356 35.16 -10.84 11.94
CA PRO A 356 34.64 -9.50 11.69
C PRO A 356 34.87 -8.52 12.83
N ASP A 357 34.94 -8.98 14.09
CA ASP A 357 35.13 -8.13 15.27
C ASP A 357 36.51 -7.42 15.30
N LYS A 358 37.43 -7.82 14.40
CA LYS A 358 38.72 -7.15 14.22
C LYS A 358 38.63 -5.88 13.37
N TYR A 359 37.52 -5.66 12.70
CA TYR A 359 37.29 -4.52 11.83
C TYR A 359 36.42 -3.51 12.57
N SER A 360 36.72 -2.23 12.40
CA SER A 360 35.80 -1.16 12.78
C SER A 360 34.54 -1.22 11.92
N PHE A 361 33.44 -0.67 12.43
CA PHE A 361 32.20 -0.61 11.67
C PHE A 361 32.36 0.20 10.38
N ASP A 362 33.15 1.28 10.38
CA ASP A 362 33.50 2.04 9.17
C ASP A 362 34.19 1.17 8.11
N GLU A 363 35.11 0.29 8.51
CA GLU A 363 35.77 -0.64 7.59
C GLU A 363 34.77 -1.66 7.02
N LEU A 364 33.86 -2.19 7.84
CA LEU A 364 32.79 -3.09 7.38
C LEU A 364 31.81 -2.38 6.45
N CYS A 365 31.55 -1.09 6.64
CA CYS A 365 30.70 -0.24 5.81
C CYS A 365 31.41 0.33 4.57
N THR A 366 32.74 0.17 4.45
CA THR A 366 33.48 0.69 3.30
C THR A 366 33.23 -0.16 2.05
N ARG A 367 33.07 0.50 0.90
CA ARG A 367 32.90 -0.10 -0.43
C ARG A 367 33.86 0.55 -1.42
N THR A 368 34.07 -0.14 -2.54
CA THR A 368 34.68 0.43 -3.74
C THR A 368 33.58 0.53 -4.80
N ASN A 369 33.28 1.75 -5.25
CA ASN A 369 32.27 1.97 -6.29
C ASN A 369 32.77 1.48 -7.66
N CYS A 370 31.89 1.49 -8.67
CA CYS A 370 32.23 1.04 -10.02
C CYS A 370 33.30 1.87 -10.74
N GLU A 371 33.63 3.07 -10.23
CA GLU A 371 34.70 3.93 -10.74
C GLU A 371 36.05 3.70 -10.00
N GLY A 372 36.07 2.81 -9.00
CA GLY A 372 37.27 2.48 -8.21
C GLY A 372 37.51 3.38 -7.00
N SER A 373 36.62 4.33 -6.69
CA SER A 373 36.71 5.19 -5.50
C SER A 373 36.09 4.50 -4.30
N THR A 374 36.65 4.73 -3.10
CA THR A 374 36.09 4.19 -1.85
C THR A 374 35.11 5.15 -1.20
N PHE A 375 34.08 4.60 -0.55
CA PHE A 375 33.10 5.34 0.24
C PHE A 375 32.59 4.48 1.40
N ILE A 376 32.06 5.12 2.45
CA ILE A 376 31.36 4.45 3.55
C ILE A 376 29.87 4.40 3.20
N SER A 377 29.25 3.21 3.28
CA SER A 377 27.84 3.05 2.94
C SER A 377 26.94 3.55 4.08
N HIS A 378 26.04 4.46 3.71
CA HIS A 378 25.01 5.05 4.56
C HIS A 378 23.59 4.80 4.03
N ASN A 379 23.46 4.26 2.82
CA ASN A 379 22.17 4.23 2.12
C ASN A 379 21.20 3.23 2.79
N ILE A 380 19.97 3.68 3.04
CA ILE A 380 18.91 2.82 3.58
C ILE A 380 18.56 1.67 2.62
N MET A 381 18.77 1.86 1.32
CA MET A 381 18.53 0.86 0.27
C MET A 381 19.70 -0.11 0.04
N ASP A 382 20.61 -0.26 1.02
CA ASP A 382 21.71 -1.24 1.00
C ASP A 382 21.39 -2.46 1.88
N TYR A 383 21.98 -3.63 1.59
CA TYR A 383 21.79 -4.92 2.28
C TYR A 383 22.95 -5.36 3.16
N ALA A 384 24.12 -4.81 2.87
CA ALA A 384 25.33 -5.16 3.57
C ALA A 384 25.48 -4.37 4.88
N PHE A 385 26.60 -4.57 5.60
CA PHE A 385 26.92 -3.73 6.76
C PHE A 385 26.88 -2.25 6.35
N CYS A 386 25.95 -1.51 6.93
CA CYS A 386 25.62 -0.15 6.52
C CYS A 386 25.12 0.63 7.74
N TYR A 387 25.41 1.93 7.78
CA TYR A 387 24.80 2.82 8.77
C TYR A 387 23.27 2.95 8.59
N SER A 388 22.81 2.80 7.35
CA SER A 388 21.40 2.84 6.96
C SER A 388 20.64 4.04 7.53
N ASP A 389 21.24 5.21 7.36
CA ASP A 389 20.80 6.49 7.92
C ASP A 389 20.63 7.59 6.85
N GLN A 390 20.82 7.26 5.57
CA GLN A 390 20.76 8.22 4.48
C GLN A 390 19.86 7.77 3.32
N PHE A 391 19.02 8.69 2.88
CA PHE A 391 18.50 8.75 1.52
C PHE A 391 19.13 9.92 0.77
N THR A 392 19.29 9.79 -0.55
CA THR A 392 19.86 10.83 -1.42
C THR A 392 18.79 11.78 -1.98
N PHE A 393 19.25 12.81 -2.71
CA PHE A 393 18.38 13.80 -3.31
C PHE A 393 17.62 13.24 -4.51
N GLN A 394 18.22 12.37 -5.31
CA GLN A 394 17.51 11.70 -6.40
C GLN A 394 16.54 10.64 -5.90
N GLN A 395 16.88 9.87 -4.86
CA GLN A 395 15.94 8.97 -4.20
C GLN A 395 14.71 9.75 -3.70
N ARG A 396 14.91 10.92 -3.06
CA ARG A 396 13.81 11.82 -2.71
C ARG A 396 12.97 12.19 -3.92
N LYS A 397 13.57 12.70 -5.01
CA LYS A 397 12.82 13.08 -6.22
C LYS A 397 11.97 11.94 -6.76
N ARG A 398 12.50 10.72 -6.77
CA ARG A 398 11.83 9.51 -7.23
C ARG A 398 10.61 9.17 -6.37
N ILE A 399 10.76 9.16 -5.04
CA ILE A 399 9.63 9.02 -4.09
C ILE A 399 8.58 10.10 -4.32
N ARG A 400 8.98 11.37 -4.49
CA ARG A 400 8.05 12.48 -4.72
C ARG A 400 7.28 12.34 -6.04
N HIS A 401 7.90 11.76 -7.07
CA HIS A 401 7.23 11.43 -8.33
C HIS A 401 6.17 10.35 -8.12
N VAL A 402 6.52 9.25 -7.44
CA VAL A 402 5.59 8.16 -7.11
C VAL A 402 4.40 8.66 -6.31
N LEU A 403 4.63 9.44 -5.25
CA LEU A 403 3.55 10.03 -4.45
C LEU A 403 2.59 10.87 -5.30
N SER A 404 3.14 11.65 -6.23
CA SER A 404 2.38 12.57 -7.08
C SER A 404 1.54 11.88 -8.15
N TYR A 405 2.00 10.74 -8.69
CA TYR A 405 1.46 10.18 -9.94
C TYR A 405 1.10 8.70 -9.91
N SER A 406 1.64 7.91 -8.96
CA SER A 406 1.34 6.47 -8.93
C SER A 406 -0.13 6.23 -8.55
N PRO A 407 -0.86 5.34 -9.26
CA PRO A 407 -2.29 5.16 -9.10
C PRO A 407 -2.69 4.36 -7.85
N LEU A 408 -1.76 3.65 -7.22
CA LEU A 408 -1.99 2.77 -6.06
C LEU A 408 -1.31 3.24 -4.77
N ILE A 409 -0.90 4.52 -4.73
CA ILE A 409 -0.27 5.11 -3.54
C ILE A 409 -1.24 6.09 -2.88
N PRO A 410 -1.38 6.10 -1.55
CA PRO A 410 -2.26 7.05 -0.87
C PRO A 410 -1.87 8.51 -1.07
N GLY A 411 -2.85 9.39 -0.85
CA GLY A 411 -2.65 10.84 -0.80
C GLY A 411 -2.98 11.57 -2.11
N VAL A 412 -2.74 12.88 -2.10
CA VAL A 412 -3.13 13.77 -3.21
C VAL A 412 -2.32 13.47 -4.48
N LYS A 413 -3.02 13.48 -5.62
CA LYS A 413 -2.44 13.31 -6.95
C LYS A 413 -2.36 14.62 -7.71
N LYS A 414 -1.33 14.76 -8.54
CA LYS A 414 -1.12 15.94 -9.41
C LYS A 414 -1.78 15.82 -10.78
N TYR A 415 -2.42 14.69 -11.07
CA TYR A 415 -3.25 14.49 -12.25
C TYR A 415 -4.74 14.54 -11.88
N THR A 416 -5.55 14.95 -12.84
CA THR A 416 -7.01 14.98 -12.76
C THR A 416 -7.61 13.76 -13.47
N SER A 417 -8.91 13.51 -13.23
CA SER A 417 -9.64 12.49 -14.00
C SER A 417 -9.73 12.84 -15.49
N THR A 418 -9.56 14.11 -15.87
CA THR A 418 -9.48 14.52 -17.28
C THR A 418 -8.14 14.13 -17.90
N ASP A 419 -7.02 14.32 -17.18
CA ASP A 419 -5.68 13.96 -17.66
C ASP A 419 -5.55 12.46 -17.93
N THR A 420 -6.28 11.64 -17.16
CA THR A 420 -6.20 10.19 -17.25
C THR A 420 -7.33 9.54 -18.05
N ARG A 421 -8.28 10.31 -18.59
CA ARG A 421 -9.51 9.76 -19.20
C ARG A 421 -9.24 8.86 -20.40
N SER A 422 -8.20 9.16 -21.17
CA SER A 422 -7.80 8.40 -22.36
C SER A 422 -6.78 7.30 -22.05
N LEU A 423 -6.35 7.15 -20.79
CA LEU A 423 -5.30 6.21 -20.43
C LEU A 423 -5.84 4.83 -20.04
N SER A 424 -7.15 4.69 -19.82
CA SER A 424 -7.73 3.40 -19.39
C SER A 424 -7.29 2.26 -20.30
N CYS A 425 -6.73 1.22 -19.68
CA CYS A 425 -6.20 0.05 -20.36
C CYS A 425 -6.74 -1.20 -19.68
N ASP A 426 -7.05 -2.22 -20.47
CA ASP A 426 -7.55 -3.52 -19.99
C ASP A 426 -6.42 -4.54 -19.80
N GLU A 427 -5.20 -4.22 -20.21
CA GLU A 427 -4.03 -5.08 -20.03
C GLU A 427 -3.48 -4.92 -18.61
N GLN A 428 -3.60 -5.99 -17.82
CA GLN A 428 -3.04 -6.02 -16.47
C GLN A 428 -1.50 -5.97 -16.56
N PRO A 429 -0.85 -5.05 -15.83
CA PRO A 429 0.59 -4.95 -15.88
C PRO A 429 1.26 -6.08 -15.11
N PRO A 430 2.53 -6.39 -15.41
CA PRO A 430 3.29 -7.37 -14.65
C PRO A 430 3.37 -6.98 -13.16
N ILE A 431 3.40 -7.99 -12.31
CA ILE A 431 3.63 -7.84 -10.87
C ILE A 431 5.15 -7.78 -10.67
N GLN A 432 5.61 -6.85 -9.85
CA GLN A 432 7.02 -6.67 -9.54
C GLN A 432 7.17 -6.39 -8.05
N PHE A 433 8.06 -7.12 -7.40
CA PHE A 433 8.44 -6.95 -6.01
C PHE A 433 9.96 -7.06 -5.86
N ARG A 434 10.49 -6.57 -4.74
CA ARG A 434 11.91 -6.56 -4.35
C ARG A 434 12.01 -7.00 -2.89
N TYR A 435 13.10 -7.67 -2.51
CA TYR A 435 13.40 -8.18 -1.17
C TYR A 435 14.89 -8.41 -0.99
#